data_AF-A0A426V132-F1
#
_entry.id   AF-A0A426V132-F1
#
_cell.length_a   1.000
_cell.length_b   1.000
_cell.length_c   1.000
_cell.angle_alpha   90.00
_cell.angle_beta   90.00
_cell.angle_gamma   90.00
#
_symmetry.space_group_name_H-M   'P 1'
#
loop_
_entity.id
_entity.type
_entity.pdbx_description
1 polymer ?
#
loop_
_entity_poly.entity_id
_entity_poly.type
_entity_poly.pdbx_seq_one_letter_code
_entity_poly.pdbx_strand_id
1 'polypeptide(L)'
;MTRTRTTRFNGFKLVELLRQHLPADFDPEDFLIAGSARLWAGGITHQLSDLDLLVRPGSTTWERAMELAFEHAVVFGNAPLRTSDYNGDKIACLYGGLLEVCQSWLLPDSDTERLLANADVIDGLKYLPVSEVIAYKRYLDRPKDRADLAHVELYRSRRPAAEGCTVL
;
A
#
# COMPACT_ATOMS: atom_id res chain seq x y z
N MET A 1 -9.12 18.10 3.41
CA MET A 1 -9.73 17.63 4.69
C MET A 1 -9.37 16.17 4.85
N THR A 2 -8.43 15.82 5.73
CA THR A 2 -8.00 14.42 5.92
C THR A 2 -9.11 13.66 6.64
N ARG A 3 -9.88 12.83 5.93
CA ARG A 3 -10.81 11.90 6.58
C ARG A 3 -9.99 10.78 7.22
N THR A 4 -9.96 10.75 8.55
CA THR A 4 -9.47 9.60 9.29
C THR A 4 -10.51 8.48 9.12
N ARG A 5 -10.22 7.46 8.31
CA ARG A 5 -10.96 6.19 8.39
C ARG A 5 -10.79 5.70 9.83
N THR A 6 -11.86 5.73 10.62
CA THR A 6 -11.86 5.33 12.03
C THR A 6 -11.81 3.81 12.20
N THR A 7 -12.24 3.06 11.18
CA THR A 7 -12.18 1.60 11.18
C THR A 7 -10.77 1.13 10.88
N ARG A 8 -10.15 0.48 11.87
CA ARG A 8 -8.86 -0.18 11.72
C ARG A 8 -9.08 -1.69 11.70
N PHE A 9 -8.50 -2.34 10.71
CA PHE A 9 -8.52 -3.79 10.53
C PHE A 9 -7.24 -4.40 11.10
N ASN A 10 -7.34 -5.65 11.54
CA ASN A 10 -6.17 -6.51 11.56
C ASN A 10 -5.74 -6.70 10.10
N GLY A 11 -4.50 -6.34 9.75
CA GLY A 11 -3.99 -6.37 8.38
C GLY A 11 -4.14 -7.73 7.70
N PHE A 12 -4.25 -8.82 8.47
CA PHE A 12 -4.55 -10.15 7.97
C PHE A 12 -5.81 -10.18 7.11
N LYS A 13 -6.91 -9.53 7.55
CA LYS A 13 -8.17 -9.53 6.79
C LYS A 13 -8.03 -8.82 5.45
N LEU A 14 -7.23 -7.76 5.38
CA LEU A 14 -7.03 -7.02 4.14
C LEU A 14 -6.12 -7.79 3.18
N VAL A 15 -5.06 -8.42 3.68
CA VAL A 15 -4.19 -9.27 2.87
C VAL A 15 -4.93 -10.50 2.36
N GLU A 16 -5.81 -11.10 3.16
CA GLU A 16 -6.68 -12.19 2.71
C GLU A 16 -7.66 -11.74 1.63
N LEU A 17 -8.26 -10.55 1.76
CA LEU A 17 -9.10 -9.95 0.72
C LEU A 17 -8.33 -9.81 -0.60
N LEU A 18 -7.09 -9.32 -0.54
CA LEU A 18 -6.19 -9.26 -1.70
C LEU A 18 -5.94 -10.66 -2.27
N ARG A 19 -5.56 -11.65 -1.45
CA ARG A 19 -5.19 -13.01 -1.89
C ARG A 19 -6.36 -13.79 -2.48
N GLN A 20 -7.57 -13.60 -1.97
CA GLN A 20 -8.73 -14.40 -2.39
C GLN A 20 -9.36 -13.87 -3.66
N HIS A 21 -9.30 -12.56 -3.89
CA HIS A 21 -10.16 -11.94 -4.90
C HIS A 21 -9.43 -11.28 -6.06
N LEU A 22 -8.18 -10.85 -5.89
CA LEU A 22 -7.46 -10.16 -6.98
C LEU A 22 -6.52 -11.01 -7.83
N PRO A 23 -5.97 -12.18 -7.44
CA PRO A 23 -5.00 -12.88 -8.29
C PRO A 23 -5.56 -13.40 -9.62
N ALA A 24 -6.89 -13.54 -9.73
CA ALA A 24 -7.54 -13.90 -10.99
C ALA A 24 -7.67 -12.70 -11.94
N ASP A 25 -7.68 -11.50 -11.39
CA ASP A 25 -7.89 -10.24 -12.12
C ASP A 25 -6.56 -9.51 -12.37
N PHE A 26 -5.54 -9.73 -11.53
CA PHE A 26 -4.31 -8.94 -11.48
C PHE A 26 -3.11 -9.83 -11.78
N ASP A 27 -2.19 -9.34 -12.61
CA ASP A 27 -0.89 -9.96 -12.79
C ASP A 27 0.00 -9.63 -11.57
N PRO A 28 0.48 -10.62 -10.79
CA PRO A 28 1.36 -10.37 -9.64
C PRO A 28 2.70 -9.71 -10.01
N GLU A 29 3.06 -9.67 -11.29
CA GLU A 29 4.23 -8.94 -11.78
C GLU A 29 3.98 -7.45 -12.02
N ASP A 30 2.73 -7.03 -12.12
CA ASP A 30 2.34 -5.65 -12.41
C ASP A 30 2.10 -4.80 -11.16
N PHE A 31 2.16 -5.37 -9.96
CA PHE A 31 1.84 -4.61 -8.76
C PHE A 31 2.70 -4.96 -7.54
N LEU A 32 2.73 -4.03 -6.61
CA LEU A 32 3.21 -4.23 -5.25
C LEU A 32 2.26 -3.60 -4.24
N ILE A 33 2.36 -4.06 -3.00
CA ILE A 33 1.63 -3.52 -1.85
C ILE A 33 2.45 -2.39 -1.24
N ALA A 34 1.87 -1.20 -1.20
CA ALA A 34 2.52 0.01 -0.75
C ALA A 34 2.00 0.49 0.62
N GLY A 35 2.52 1.64 1.05
CA GLY A 35 2.01 2.32 2.23
C GLY A 35 2.37 1.62 3.55
N SER A 36 1.47 1.74 4.54
CA SER A 36 1.70 1.21 5.90
C SER A 36 1.66 -0.32 5.97
N ALA A 37 1.18 -1.00 4.93
CA ALA A 37 1.08 -2.46 4.88
C ALA A 37 2.45 -3.15 5.03
N ARG A 38 3.52 -2.56 4.49
CA ARG A 38 4.89 -3.08 4.67
C ARG A 38 5.35 -3.07 6.12
N LEU A 39 4.99 -2.02 6.87
CA LEU A 39 5.31 -1.92 8.30
C LEU A 39 4.51 -2.95 9.09
N TRP A 40 3.27 -3.22 8.69
CA TRP A 40 2.45 -4.26 9.31
C TRP A 40 3.02 -5.65 9.04
N ALA A 41 3.38 -5.96 7.80
CA ALA A 41 4.00 -7.23 7.42
C ALA A 41 5.33 -7.48 8.14
N GLY A 42 6.09 -6.41 8.44
CA GLY A 42 7.31 -6.48 9.24
C GLY A 42 7.10 -6.55 10.77
N GLY A 43 5.86 -6.55 11.26
CA GLY A 43 5.54 -6.54 12.69
C GLY A 43 5.85 -5.22 13.40
N ILE A 44 6.01 -4.12 12.66
CA ILE A 44 6.34 -2.78 13.18
C ILE A 44 5.07 -2.04 13.64
N THR A 45 3.96 -2.18 12.90
CA THR A 45 2.64 -1.67 13.27
C THR A 45 1.61 -2.79 13.30
N HIS A 46 0.54 -2.63 14.06
CA HIS A 46 -0.45 -3.69 14.32
C HIS A 46 -1.80 -3.49 13.61
N GLN A 47 -2.00 -2.36 12.95
CA GLN A 47 -3.30 -1.98 12.40
C GLN A 47 -3.16 -1.31 11.04
N LEU A 48 -4.11 -1.60 10.15
CA LEU A 48 -4.24 -0.99 8.83
C LEU A 48 -5.66 -0.47 8.64
N SER A 49 -5.82 0.66 7.96
CA SER A 49 -7.14 1.18 7.54
C SER A 49 -7.57 0.64 6.18
N ASP A 50 -6.59 0.31 5.35
CA ASP A 50 -6.68 0.04 3.92
C ASP A 50 -5.37 -0.61 3.45
N LEU A 51 -5.37 -1.13 2.23
CA LEU A 51 -4.18 -1.49 1.47
C LEU A 51 -4.04 -0.57 0.27
N ASP A 52 -2.85 0.01 0.13
CA ASP A 52 -2.45 0.73 -1.07
C ASP A 52 -1.78 -0.27 -2.04
N LEU A 53 -2.21 -0.32 -3.29
CA LEU A 53 -1.55 -1.07 -4.36
C LEU A 53 -0.97 -0.08 -5.36
N LEU A 54 0.32 -0.18 -5.62
CA LEU A 54 0.98 0.52 -6.72
C LEU A 54 1.06 -0.44 -7.89
N VAL A 55 0.43 -0.08 -9.01
CA VAL A 55 0.41 -0.87 -10.24
C VAL A 55 1.22 -0.18 -11.33
N ARG A 56 1.78 -0.96 -12.24
CA ARG A 56 2.45 -0.49 -13.45
C ARG A 56 1.51 0.44 -14.25
N PRO A 57 1.97 1.65 -14.62
CA PRO A 57 1.20 2.54 -15.50
C PRO A 57 0.85 1.86 -16.83
N GLY A 58 -0.41 1.98 -17.25
CA GLY A 58 -0.91 1.43 -18.51
C GLY A 58 -0.99 -0.10 -18.59
N SER A 59 -0.85 -0.83 -17.47
CA SER A 59 -0.99 -2.30 -17.47
C SER A 59 -2.46 -2.74 -17.55
N THR A 60 -2.68 -3.98 -17.99
CA THR A 60 -4.00 -4.65 -17.91
C THR A 60 -4.49 -4.75 -16.48
N THR A 61 -3.57 -4.90 -15.51
CA THR A 61 -3.88 -4.85 -14.08
C THR A 61 -4.52 -3.52 -13.67
N TRP A 62 -4.04 -2.39 -14.20
CA TRP A 62 -4.69 -1.10 -13.97
C TRP A 62 -6.06 -0.99 -14.61
N GLU A 63 -6.19 -1.38 -15.88
CA GLU A 63 -7.47 -1.36 -16.59
C GLU A 63 -8.51 -2.19 -15.83
N ARG A 64 -8.13 -3.38 -15.38
CA ARG A 64 -9.00 -4.25 -14.58
C ARG A 64 -9.34 -3.66 -13.22
N ALA A 65 -8.39 -3.00 -12.54
CA ALA A 65 -8.67 -2.29 -11.30
C ALA A 65 -9.71 -1.18 -11.48
N MET A 66 -9.67 -0.47 -12.62
CA MET A 66 -10.66 0.55 -12.94
C MET A 66 -12.05 -0.05 -13.15
N GLU A 67 -12.16 -1.13 -13.93
CA GLU A 67 -13.42 -1.85 -14.14
C GLU A 67 -14.04 -2.32 -12.81
N LEU A 68 -13.25 -3.04 -12.00
CA LEU A 68 -13.66 -3.53 -10.69
C LEU A 68 -14.12 -2.39 -9.76
N ALA A 69 -13.50 -1.21 -9.85
CA ALA A 69 -13.90 -0.07 -9.05
C ALA A 69 -15.33 0.42 -9.41
N PHE A 70 -15.68 0.43 -10.70
CA PHE A 70 -17.04 0.76 -11.14
C PHE A 70 -18.05 -0.33 -10.78
N GLU A 71 -17.69 -1.62 -10.94
CA GLU A 71 -18.53 -2.74 -10.52
C GLU A 71 -18.82 -2.69 -9.02
N HIS A 72 -17.78 -2.51 -8.20
CA HIS A 72 -17.89 -2.44 -6.75
C HIS A 72 -18.63 -1.19 -6.27
N ALA A 73 -18.50 -0.04 -6.94
CA ALA A 73 -19.25 1.15 -6.58
C ALA A 73 -20.77 0.93 -6.59
N VAL A 74 -21.28 0.10 -7.51
CA VAL A 74 -22.70 -0.29 -7.56
C VAL A 74 -23.10 -1.13 -6.33
N VAL A 75 -22.22 -2.04 -5.89
CA VAL A 75 -22.48 -2.96 -4.78
C VAL A 75 -22.35 -2.28 -3.42
N PHE A 76 -21.30 -1.49 -3.22
CA PHE A 76 -20.92 -0.91 -1.93
C PHE A 76 -21.41 0.53 -1.74
N GLY A 77 -21.96 1.18 -2.79
CA GLY A 77 -22.49 2.54 -2.71
C GLY A 77 -21.43 3.62 -2.48
N ASN A 78 -20.18 3.36 -2.85
CA ASN A 78 -19.06 4.30 -2.73
C ASN A 78 -18.66 4.89 -4.09
N ALA A 79 -17.90 5.99 -4.08
CA ALA A 79 -17.31 6.50 -5.31
C ALA A 79 -16.28 5.49 -5.85
N PRO A 80 -16.30 5.16 -7.16
CA PRO A 80 -15.37 4.22 -7.77
C PRO A 80 -13.95 4.79 -7.79
N LEU A 81 -13.82 6.10 -7.98
CA LEU A 81 -12.55 6.79 -8.09
C LEU A 81 -12.43 7.87 -7.02
N ARG A 82 -11.24 8.00 -6.46
CA ARG A 82 -10.81 9.16 -5.67
C ARG A 82 -9.75 9.93 -6.46
N THR A 83 -9.65 11.23 -6.19
CA THR A 83 -8.54 12.05 -6.65
C THR A 83 -7.59 12.25 -5.48
N SER A 84 -6.29 12.03 -5.71
CA SER A 84 -5.25 12.25 -4.71
C SER A 84 -5.11 13.74 -4.41
N ASP A 85 -5.13 14.10 -3.12
CA ASP A 85 -4.91 15.48 -2.67
C ASP A 85 -3.45 15.94 -2.86
N TYR A 86 -2.53 15.04 -3.22
CA TYR A 86 -1.09 15.31 -3.27
C TYR A 86 -0.57 15.56 -4.69
N ASN A 87 -1.03 14.78 -5.66
CA ASN A 87 -0.57 14.82 -7.05
C ASN A 87 -1.71 14.91 -8.07
N GLY A 88 -2.98 14.91 -7.63
CA GLY A 88 -4.13 14.97 -8.53
C GLY A 88 -4.45 13.66 -9.26
N ASP A 89 -3.68 12.59 -9.01
CA ASP A 89 -3.85 11.33 -9.71
C ASP A 89 -5.11 10.58 -9.26
N LYS A 90 -5.60 9.73 -10.16
CA LYS A 90 -6.76 8.88 -9.90
C LYS A 90 -6.34 7.66 -9.08
N ILE A 91 -7.22 7.33 -8.13
CA ILE A 91 -7.09 6.16 -7.27
C ILE A 91 -8.37 5.36 -7.43
N ALA A 92 -8.24 4.10 -7.87
CA ALA A 92 -9.36 3.19 -7.99
C ALA A 92 -9.68 2.58 -6.62
N CYS A 93 -10.93 2.71 -6.17
CA CYS A 93 -11.38 2.30 -4.84
C CYS A 93 -12.14 0.98 -4.92
N LEU A 94 -11.50 -0.11 -4.50
CA LEU A 94 -12.10 -1.44 -4.48
C LEU A 94 -12.67 -1.78 -3.09
N TYR A 95 -13.72 -2.61 -3.06
CA TYR A 95 -14.33 -3.10 -1.80
C TYR A 95 -14.68 -1.98 -0.80
N GLY A 96 -15.38 -0.92 -1.25
CA GLY A 96 -15.68 0.24 -0.40
C GLY A 96 -14.45 1.09 -0.03
N GLY A 97 -13.34 0.91 -0.76
CA GLY A 97 -12.06 1.57 -0.53
C GLY A 97 -11.20 0.90 0.54
N LEU A 98 -11.43 -0.38 0.85
CA LEU A 98 -10.49 -1.16 1.66
C LEU A 98 -9.18 -1.40 0.90
N LEU A 99 -9.25 -1.44 -0.44
CA LEU A 99 -8.11 -1.48 -1.33
C LEU A 99 -8.14 -0.23 -2.22
N GLU A 100 -7.01 0.47 -2.27
CA GLU A 100 -6.81 1.65 -3.11
C GLU A 100 -5.71 1.36 -4.12
N VAL A 101 -6.03 1.43 -5.42
CA VAL A 101 -5.09 1.13 -6.51
C VAL A 101 -4.66 2.42 -7.18
N CYS A 102 -3.36 2.60 -7.37
CA CYS A 102 -2.76 3.79 -7.98
C CYS A 102 -1.65 3.41 -8.97
N GLN A 103 -1.41 4.25 -9.97
CA GLN A 103 -0.35 4.03 -10.97
C GLN A 103 0.94 4.82 -10.68
N SER A 104 0.87 5.75 -9.74
CA SER A 104 1.96 6.64 -9.37
C SER A 104 2.14 6.63 -7.86
N TRP A 105 3.40 6.77 -7.43
CA TRP A 105 3.73 6.87 -6.01
C TRP A 105 4.00 8.32 -5.61
N LEU A 106 3.72 8.65 -4.36
CA LEU A 106 3.67 10.04 -3.88
C LEU A 106 5.05 10.67 -3.62
N LEU A 107 6.11 9.87 -3.55
CA LEU A 107 7.46 10.39 -3.38
C LEU A 107 7.96 10.94 -4.73
N PRO A 108 8.51 12.18 -4.79
CA PRO A 108 9.05 12.73 -6.03
C PRO A 108 10.08 11.80 -6.67
N ASP A 109 10.10 11.77 -8.00
CA ASP A 109 11.00 10.92 -8.80
C ASP A 109 10.86 9.40 -8.53
N SER A 110 9.74 8.97 -7.94
CA SER A 110 9.40 7.55 -7.85
C SER A 110 9.18 6.98 -9.25
N ASP A 111 9.87 5.87 -9.53
CA ASP A 111 9.73 5.09 -10.74
C ASP A 111 9.11 3.73 -10.38
N THR A 112 7.91 3.47 -10.87
CA THR A 112 7.17 2.23 -10.59
C THR A 112 7.95 1.00 -11.02
N GLU A 113 8.69 1.03 -12.14
CA GLU A 113 9.49 -0.13 -12.58
C GLU A 113 10.63 -0.40 -11.60
N ARG A 114 11.32 0.66 -11.16
CA ARG A 114 12.36 0.55 -10.13
C ARG A 114 11.79 0.01 -8.82
N LEU A 115 10.60 0.46 -8.42
CA LEU A 115 9.98 0.02 -7.17
C LEU A 115 9.53 -1.45 -7.24
N LEU A 116 8.98 -1.89 -8.37
CA LEU A 116 8.61 -3.29 -8.61
C LEU A 116 9.84 -4.21 -8.60
N ALA A 117 10.93 -3.79 -9.26
CA ALA A 117 12.16 -4.57 -9.35
C ALA A 117 12.87 -4.74 -8.00
N ASN A 118 12.75 -3.75 -7.11
CA ASN A 118 13.40 -3.76 -5.79
C ASN A 118 12.46 -4.13 -4.65
N ALA A 119 11.25 -4.59 -4.94
CA ALA A 119 10.23 -4.87 -3.93
C ALA A 119 10.68 -5.93 -2.91
N ASP A 120 10.30 -5.73 -1.66
CA ASP A 120 10.45 -6.75 -0.61
C ASP A 120 9.43 -7.86 -0.84
N VAL A 121 9.86 -9.11 -0.91
CA VAL A 121 8.95 -10.26 -1.06
C VAL A 121 8.68 -10.89 0.30
N ILE A 122 7.42 -10.85 0.75
CA ILE A 122 6.97 -11.45 2.02
C ILE A 122 5.77 -12.34 1.72
N ASP A 123 5.86 -13.62 2.09
CA ASP A 123 4.84 -14.64 1.82
C ASP A 123 4.37 -14.66 0.35
N GLY A 124 5.29 -14.46 -0.58
CA GLY A 124 5.03 -14.45 -2.02
C GLY A 124 4.33 -13.19 -2.54
N LEU A 125 4.15 -12.16 -1.72
CA LEU A 125 3.62 -10.86 -2.14
C LEU A 125 4.75 -9.81 -2.19
N LYS A 126 4.74 -8.97 -3.22
CA LYS A 126 5.66 -7.84 -3.35
C LYS A 126 5.16 -6.68 -2.50
N TYR A 127 6.04 -6.12 -1.69
CA TYR A 127 5.80 -4.92 -0.90
C TYR A 127 6.80 -3.82 -1.26
N LEU A 128 6.38 -2.57 -1.10
CA LEU A 128 7.29 -1.44 -1.19
C LEU A 128 8.43 -1.61 -0.16
N PRO A 129 9.70 -1.39 -0.52
CA PRO A 129 10.81 -1.52 0.42
C PRO A 129 10.64 -0.66 1.67
N VAL A 130 11.08 -1.13 2.83
CA VAL A 130 10.96 -0.35 4.09
C VAL A 130 11.63 1.01 3.98
N SER A 131 12.76 1.12 3.28
CA SER A 131 13.46 2.38 3.03
C SER A 131 12.59 3.39 2.29
N GLU A 132 11.92 2.96 1.22
CA GLU A 132 10.97 3.76 0.43
C GLU A 132 9.74 4.14 1.27
N VAL A 133 9.26 3.22 2.11
CA VAL A 133 8.16 3.47 3.07
C VAL A 133 8.51 4.58 4.05
N ILE A 134 9.71 4.55 4.62
CA ILE A 134 10.21 5.58 5.53
C ILE A 134 10.40 6.90 4.79
N ALA A 135 10.96 6.88 3.58
CA ALA A 135 11.19 8.07 2.77
C ALA A 135 9.89 8.81 2.44
N TYR A 136 8.87 8.11 1.92
CA TYR A 136 7.59 8.76 1.60
C TYR A 136 6.89 9.28 2.86
N LYS A 137 6.97 8.55 3.98
CA LYS A 137 6.35 8.99 5.25
C LYS A 137 6.99 10.27 5.79
N ARG A 138 8.31 10.39 5.68
CA ARG A 138 9.03 11.62 6.02
C ARG A 138 8.66 12.77 5.08
N TYR A 139 8.51 12.48 3.78
CA TYR A 139 8.11 13.47 2.80
C TYR A 139 6.69 14.02 3.05
N LEU A 140 5.72 13.15 3.32
CA LEU A 140 4.32 13.56 3.52
C LEU A 140 4.03 14.13 4.92
N ASP A 141 4.80 13.74 5.94
CA ASP A 141 4.73 14.21 7.34
C ASP A 141 3.30 14.39 7.88
N ARG A 142 2.41 13.42 7.62
CA ARG A 142 1.05 13.45 8.15
C ARG A 142 1.04 12.95 9.59
N PRO A 143 0.01 13.26 10.40
CA PRO A 143 -0.11 12.72 11.76
C PRO A 143 0.02 11.19 11.84
N LYS A 144 -0.55 10.46 10.87
CA LYS A 144 -0.40 8.99 10.79
C LYS A 144 1.02 8.55 10.43
N ASP A 145 1.73 9.32 9.60
CA ASP A 145 3.10 8.99 9.19
C ASP A 145 4.07 9.18 10.35
N ARG A 146 3.92 10.25 11.14
CA ARG A 146 4.71 10.44 12.37
C ARG A 146 4.50 9.30 13.38
N ALA A 147 3.26 8.84 13.54
CA ALA A 147 2.97 7.70 14.40
C ALA A 147 3.65 6.41 13.90
N ASP A 148 3.56 6.13 12.60
CA ASP A 148 4.23 4.98 11.99
C ASP A 148 5.76 5.07 12.09
N LEU A 149 6.34 6.25 11.88
CA LEU A 149 7.78 6.48 12.03
C LEU A 149 8.24 6.29 13.48
N ALA A 150 7.44 6.71 14.47
CA ALA A 150 7.73 6.44 15.87
C ALA A 150 7.76 4.93 16.18
N HIS A 151 6.86 4.15 15.58
CA HIS A 151 6.90 2.69 15.69
C HIS A 151 8.15 2.08 15.06
N VAL A 152 8.60 2.60 13.91
CA VAL A 152 9.86 2.18 13.27
C VAL A 152 11.05 2.39 14.20
N GLU A 153 11.16 3.58 14.80
CA GLU A 153 12.28 3.88 15.72
C GLU A 153 12.22 3.01 16.98
N LEU A 154 11.02 2.79 17.54
CA LEU A 154 10.84 1.87 18.66
C LEU A 154 11.25 0.44 18.29
N TYR A 155 10.85 -0.05 17.12
CA TYR A 155 11.20 -1.38 16.64
C TYR A 155 12.73 -1.54 16.50
N ARG A 156 13.40 -0.54 15.91
CA ARG A 156 14.87 -0.51 15.79
C ARG A 156 15.59 -0.51 17.14
N SER A 157 15.10 0.25 18.11
CA SER A 157 15.70 0.28 19.46
C SER A 157 15.58 -1.05 20.21
N ARG A 158 14.54 -1.85 19.91
CA ARG A 158 14.29 -3.15 20.52
C ARG A 158 15.01 -4.30 19.83
N ARG A 159 15.45 -4.09 18.59
CA ARG A 159 16.28 -5.03 17.82
C ARG A 159 17.63 -4.39 17.55
N PRO A 160 18.57 -4.38 18.51
CA PRO A 160 19.96 -4.05 18.17
C PRO A 160 20.39 -4.97 17.03
N ALA A 161 21.09 -4.41 16.04
CA ALA A 161 21.51 -5.11 14.83
C ALA A 161 22.08 -6.49 15.21
N ALA A 162 21.30 -7.55 14.94
CA ALA A 162 21.84 -8.88 14.97
C ALA A 162 22.90 -8.92 13.87
N GLU A 163 24.16 -9.09 14.27
CA GLU A 163 25.29 -9.26 13.38
C GLU A 163 24.92 -10.24 12.25
N GLY A 164 24.99 -9.77 11.01
CA GLY A 164 25.15 -10.63 9.84
C GLY A 164 23.91 -11.26 9.22
N CYS A 165 22.68 -10.80 9.50
CA CYS A 165 21.53 -11.18 8.67
C CYS A 165 20.91 -9.95 8.02
N THR A 166 21.37 -9.63 6.81
CA THR A 166 20.74 -8.66 5.92
C THR A 166 19.39 -9.23 5.48
N VAL A 167 18.36 -8.94 6.26
CA VAL A 167 16.98 -8.86 5.77
C VAL A 167 16.47 -7.47 6.13
N LEU A 168 16.95 -6.49 5.36
CA LEU A 168 16.37 -5.17 5.17
C LEU A 168 16.52 -4.78 3.71
#